data_AF-E3EKB6-F1
#
_entry.id   AF-E3EKB6-F1
#
_cell.length_a   1.000
_cell.length_b   1.000
_cell.length_c   1.000
_cell.angle_alpha   90.00
_cell.angle_beta   90.00
_cell.angle_gamma   90.00
#
_symmetry.space_group_name_H-M   'P 1'
#
loop_
_entity.id
_entity.type
_entity.pdbx_description
1 polymer ?
#
loop_
_entity_poly.entity_id
_entity_poly.type
_entity_poly.pdbx_seq_one_letter_code
_entity_poly.pdbx_strand_id
1 'polypeptide(L)'
;MKNLIKSLREPFTKQQMIPLLNMSNDVRQRLDNQISHFPTEEDIQEISNTYSINPAHLYVIDKTVPCYCYYDFPVYINIDVLSKEYFEMFDIRKKIDLIREESARAWKDKNYSCIFVFTNEQAKILLFNEMYWKVQNEDKFDLFQDVYTSLDYGHALVDSKIVRDVWQHQPEKYKKELRDHLDEQCSEDRMTIYRGESGGSTPYSESMSWTTSLNVACFFATRIRSDLKAKVYQAEVLKSDVLAYFSHRNEDEVVVFPEKLMALKEVPMALLSDEWEALQAEGYMDEYFLYKNTFINPEHYQNPEGIHGIPHVKRVLFHAITISRALGLSSRDRAILANASIYHDIGRMHDDHCTMHGEWSWQQYAREIAYEYPMLEINSVDKRKRGEASGYDIHKLSSQEVGIVRLLIEYHCRPDEECREALMRMYHFEYHCKSDEECSEALIRMHHLKQERERAWLLYRIFKDCDGLDRVRLPRNELDVKYFRTDEAVRRLVFAYQVHNNSSAL
;
A
#
# COMPACT_ATOMS: atom_id res chain seq x y z
N MET A 1 -3.91 12.51 18.87
CA MET A 1 -2.48 12.12 19.06
C MET A 1 -1.74 11.88 17.74
N LYS A 2 -2.15 10.95 16.85
CA LYS A 2 -1.44 10.69 15.58
C LYS A 2 -1.33 11.91 14.64
N ASN A 3 -2.38 12.71 14.51
CA ASN A 3 -2.36 13.94 13.69
C ASN A 3 -1.45 15.04 14.28
N LEU A 4 -1.33 15.09 15.62
CA LEU A 4 -0.43 16.03 16.32
C LEU A 4 1.05 15.61 16.17
N ILE A 5 1.33 14.30 16.24
CA ILE A 5 2.69 13.77 15.97
C ILE A 5 3.08 14.00 14.51
N LYS A 6 2.14 13.87 13.57
CA LYS A 6 2.37 14.17 12.15
C LYS A 6 2.70 15.65 11.93
N SER A 7 1.94 16.57 12.53
CA SER A 7 2.21 18.02 12.40
C SER A 7 3.53 18.44 13.07
N LEU A 8 3.95 17.75 14.13
CA LEU A 8 5.26 17.98 14.76
C LEU A 8 6.43 17.54 13.88
N ARG A 9 6.26 16.55 12.99
CA ARG A 9 7.30 16.04 12.08
C ARG A 9 7.25 16.64 10.67
N GLU A 10 6.29 17.52 10.41
CA GLU A 10 6.12 18.17 9.11
C GLU A 10 7.36 19.01 8.76
N PRO A 11 8.03 18.74 7.63
CA PRO A 11 9.14 19.56 7.18
C PRO A 11 8.66 20.94 6.74
N PHE A 12 9.55 21.92 6.84
CA PHE A 12 9.23 23.34 6.60
C PHE A 12 10.28 24.02 5.71
N THR A 13 9.91 25.15 5.14
CA THR A 13 10.79 25.96 4.29
C THR A 13 11.45 27.09 5.07
N LYS A 14 12.54 27.65 4.53
CA LYS A 14 13.19 28.84 5.10
C LYS A 14 12.27 30.05 5.22
N GLN A 15 11.25 30.16 4.36
CA GLN A 15 10.24 31.24 4.41
C GLN A 15 9.33 31.14 5.63
N GLN A 16 9.14 29.93 6.18
CA GLN A 16 8.36 29.70 7.40
C GLN A 16 9.17 29.95 8.68
N MET A 17 10.47 30.22 8.57
CA MET A 17 11.30 30.58 9.71
C MET A 17 11.23 32.09 9.93
N ILE A 18 10.53 32.50 10.98
CA ILE A 18 10.35 33.90 11.32
C ILE A 18 11.35 34.24 12.42
N PRO A 19 12.28 35.20 12.21
CA PRO A 19 13.20 35.63 13.25
C PRO A 19 12.46 36.10 14.49
N LEU A 20 12.92 35.70 15.68
CA LEU A 20 12.32 36.18 16.93
C LEU A 20 12.66 37.66 17.18
N LEU A 21 13.84 38.11 16.73
CA LEU A 21 14.20 39.52 16.73
C LEU A 21 13.53 40.26 15.58
N ASN A 22 13.06 41.48 15.84
CA ASN A 22 12.47 42.39 14.85
C ASN A 22 11.20 41.82 14.16
N MET A 23 10.47 40.94 14.85
CA MET A 23 9.20 40.42 14.35
C MET A 23 8.13 41.52 14.33
N SER A 24 7.38 41.63 13.22
CA SER A 24 6.27 42.58 13.13
C SER A 24 5.16 42.26 14.15
N ASN A 25 4.54 43.29 14.73
CA ASN A 25 3.47 43.14 15.71
C ASN A 25 2.30 42.27 15.21
N ASP A 26 1.91 42.38 13.93
CA ASP A 26 0.80 41.60 13.36
C ASP A 26 1.10 40.09 13.37
N VAL A 27 2.32 39.70 12.97
CA VAL A 27 2.77 38.31 13.01
C VAL A 27 2.85 37.80 14.43
N ARG A 28 3.37 38.62 15.35
CA ARG A 28 3.47 38.26 16.77
C ARG A 28 2.09 38.02 17.37
N GLN A 29 1.14 38.92 17.15
CA GLN A 29 -0.24 38.78 17.65
C GLN A 29 -0.93 37.53 17.09
N ARG A 30 -0.70 37.20 15.81
CA ARG A 30 -1.21 35.97 15.20
C ARG A 30 -0.68 34.71 15.88
N LEU A 31 0.63 34.66 16.17
CA LEU A 31 1.29 33.50 16.78
C LEU A 31 1.03 33.38 18.29
N ASP A 32 0.87 34.50 19.00
CA ASP A 32 0.54 34.53 20.43
C ASP A 32 -0.81 33.85 20.72
N ASN A 33 -1.76 33.91 19.78
CA ASN A 33 -3.03 33.17 19.88
C ASN A 33 -2.88 31.64 19.71
N GLN A 34 -1.70 31.16 19.29
CA GLN A 34 -1.44 29.74 18.99
C GLN A 34 -0.44 29.10 19.97
N ILE A 35 0.31 29.91 20.72
CA ILE A 35 1.34 29.46 21.66
C ILE A 35 0.99 30.00 23.04
N SER A 36 0.99 29.14 24.06
CA SER A 36 0.57 29.52 25.41
C SER A 36 1.33 30.69 26.03
N HIS A 37 2.57 30.93 25.59
CA HIS A 37 3.38 32.06 25.99
C HIS A 37 4.44 32.39 24.92
N PHE A 38 4.36 33.58 24.33
CA PHE A 38 5.36 34.07 23.39
C PHE A 38 6.46 34.85 24.12
N PRO A 39 7.76 34.55 23.91
CA PRO A 39 8.86 35.20 24.63
C PRO A 39 8.94 36.70 24.32
N THR A 40 9.32 37.49 25.31
CA THR A 40 9.63 38.91 25.15
C THR A 40 11.03 39.12 24.55
N GLU A 41 11.30 40.33 24.04
CA GLU A 41 12.66 40.67 23.59
C GLU A 41 13.66 40.60 24.75
N GLU A 42 13.23 40.94 25.97
CA GLU A 42 14.04 40.80 27.17
C GLU A 42 14.39 39.33 27.45
N ASP A 43 13.42 38.41 27.35
CA ASP A 43 13.66 36.97 27.53
C ASP A 43 14.68 36.44 26.51
N ILE A 44 14.52 36.82 25.23
CA ILE A 44 15.43 36.41 24.15
C ILE A 44 16.84 36.91 24.43
N GLN A 45 16.99 38.17 24.84
CA GLN A 45 18.28 38.79 25.12
C GLN A 45 18.94 38.17 26.36
N GLU A 46 18.14 37.89 27.40
CA GLU A 46 18.62 37.28 28.64
C GLU A 46 19.14 35.86 28.40
N ILE A 47 18.39 35.00 27.70
CA ILE A 47 18.81 33.66 27.32
C ILE A 47 20.08 33.73 26.48
N SER A 48 20.11 34.64 25.50
CA SER A 48 21.24 34.79 24.59
C SER A 48 22.53 35.19 25.30
N ASN A 49 22.44 36.15 26.23
CA ASN A 49 23.57 36.56 27.07
C ASN A 49 24.01 35.44 28.02
N THR A 50 23.06 34.77 28.68
CA THR A 50 23.34 33.70 29.66
C THR A 50 24.09 32.54 29.04
N TYR A 51 23.65 32.06 27.87
CA TYR A 51 24.23 30.89 27.20
C TYR A 51 25.18 31.26 26.06
N SER A 52 25.52 32.55 25.91
CA SER A 52 26.42 33.07 24.87
C SER A 52 26.04 32.64 23.45
N ILE A 53 24.74 32.64 23.13
CA ILE A 53 24.23 32.36 21.78
C ILE A 53 23.83 33.67 21.09
N ASN A 54 23.92 33.71 19.76
CA ASN A 54 23.51 34.88 18.99
C ASN A 54 21.98 34.88 18.80
N PRO A 55 21.25 35.89 19.30
CA PRO A 55 19.79 35.96 19.21
C PRO A 55 19.27 36.07 17.77
N ALA A 56 20.10 36.54 16.82
CA ALA A 56 19.74 36.60 15.40
C ALA A 56 19.54 35.21 14.76
N HIS A 57 19.95 34.14 15.44
CA HIS A 57 19.77 32.77 15.00
C HIS A 57 18.58 32.07 15.68
N LEU A 58 17.76 32.79 16.44
CA LEU A 58 16.54 32.25 17.04
C LEU A 58 15.33 32.57 16.17
N TYR A 59 14.54 31.54 15.87
CA TYR A 59 13.37 31.62 15.01
C TYR A 59 12.16 30.93 15.66
N VAL A 60 10.97 31.37 15.30
CA VAL A 60 9.75 30.57 15.40
C VAL A 60 9.40 30.00 14.02
N ILE A 61 9.01 28.74 13.98
CA ILE A 61 8.58 28.07 12.75
C ILE A 61 7.07 28.20 12.64
N ASP A 62 6.61 28.89 11.61
CA ASP A 62 5.20 29.11 11.32
C ASP A 62 4.59 27.91 10.60
N LYS A 63 4.11 26.96 11.40
CA LYS A 63 3.43 25.74 10.95
C LYS A 63 2.21 25.47 11.83
N THR A 64 1.47 24.40 11.52
CA THR A 64 0.24 24.00 12.24
C THR A 64 0.40 23.96 13.76
N VAL A 65 1.57 23.55 14.25
CA VAL A 65 1.97 23.66 15.65
C VAL A 65 3.30 24.40 15.70
N PRO A 66 3.30 25.71 16.01
CA PRO A 66 4.52 26.50 16.04
C PRO A 66 5.54 25.93 17.04
N CYS A 67 6.82 25.99 16.70
CA CYS A 67 7.92 25.64 17.60
C CYS A 67 9.10 26.59 17.40
N TYR A 68 9.95 26.72 18.41
CA TYR A 68 11.15 27.54 18.32
C TYR A 68 12.32 26.71 17.80
N CYS A 69 13.31 27.38 17.20
CA CYS A 69 14.56 26.73 16.87
C CYS A 69 15.73 27.71 16.94
N TYR A 70 16.92 27.15 17.15
CA TYR A 70 18.18 27.81 16.88
C TYR A 70 18.72 27.32 15.55
N TYR A 71 19.02 28.23 14.63
CA TYR A 71 19.57 27.92 13.31
C TYR A 71 20.71 28.86 12.92
N ASP A 72 21.90 28.29 12.88
CA ASP A 72 23.15 28.91 12.43
C ASP A 72 23.89 27.87 11.58
N PHE A 73 23.73 27.94 10.25
CA PHE A 73 24.15 26.89 9.33
C PHE A 73 25.57 26.36 9.63
N PRO A 74 25.78 25.03 9.73
CA PRO A 74 24.81 23.93 9.55
C PRO A 74 24.12 23.48 10.84
N VAL A 75 24.22 24.24 11.94
CA VAL A 75 23.63 23.89 13.24
C VAL A 75 22.13 24.20 13.23
N TYR A 76 21.32 23.17 13.48
CA TYR A 76 19.89 23.29 13.75
C TYR A 76 19.53 22.56 15.04
N ILE A 77 18.80 23.23 15.93
CA ILE A 77 18.26 22.63 17.16
C ILE A 77 16.81 23.07 17.32
N ASN A 78 15.90 22.09 17.46
CA ASN A 78 14.53 22.36 17.89
C ASN A 78 14.49 22.75 19.37
N ILE A 79 13.72 23.80 19.70
CA ILE A 79 13.55 24.32 21.05
C ILE A 79 12.06 24.34 21.34
N ASP A 80 11.59 23.48 22.23
CA ASP A 80 10.16 23.38 22.53
C ASP A 80 9.69 24.57 23.38
N VAL A 81 10.55 25.06 24.28
CA VAL A 81 10.27 26.19 25.16
C VAL A 81 11.50 27.09 25.22
N LEU A 82 11.31 28.38 24.95
CA LEU A 82 12.39 29.37 25.05
C LEU A 82 12.51 29.88 26.50
N SER A 83 13.13 29.08 27.38
CA SER A 83 13.40 29.45 28.79
C SER A 83 14.77 28.98 29.27
N LYS A 84 15.26 29.56 30.38
CA LYS A 84 16.53 29.15 30.99
C LYS A 84 16.50 27.70 31.47
N GLU A 85 15.40 27.29 32.11
CA GLU A 85 15.23 25.93 32.63
C GLU A 85 15.31 24.90 31.50
N TYR A 86 14.73 25.22 30.33
CA TYR A 86 14.83 24.35 29.16
C TYR A 86 16.27 24.27 28.63
N PHE A 87 16.95 25.42 28.55
CA PHE A 87 18.34 25.48 28.08
C PHE A 87 19.31 24.72 28.99
N GLU A 88 19.13 24.81 30.31
CA GLU A 88 19.88 24.04 31.31
C GLU A 88 19.54 22.56 31.26
N MET A 89 18.26 22.20 31.34
CA MET A 89 17.81 20.82 31.40
C MET A 89 18.25 20.01 30.17
N PHE A 90 18.28 20.64 28.99
CA PHE A 90 18.67 19.99 27.74
C PHE A 90 20.07 20.33 27.25
N ASP A 91 20.87 21.06 28.05
CA ASP A 91 22.25 21.43 27.73
C ASP A 91 22.38 22.05 26.32
N ILE A 92 21.46 22.96 25.95
CA ILE A 92 21.32 23.45 24.56
C ILE A 92 22.63 24.06 24.05
N ARG A 93 23.37 24.80 24.88
CA ARG A 93 24.65 25.37 24.46
C ARG A 93 25.69 24.29 24.10
N LYS A 94 25.83 23.25 24.93
CA LYS A 94 26.77 22.14 24.65
C LYS A 94 26.37 21.42 23.36
N LYS A 95 25.07 21.26 23.10
CA LYS A 95 24.58 20.68 21.83
C LYS A 95 24.95 21.53 20.63
N ILE A 96 24.81 22.86 20.71
CA ILE A 96 25.24 23.77 19.63
C ILE A 96 26.72 23.57 19.30
N ASP A 97 27.57 23.54 20.33
CA ASP A 97 29.02 23.37 20.16
C ASP A 97 29.36 22.00 19.59
N LEU A 98 28.76 20.93 20.13
CA LEU A 98 28.94 19.57 19.63
C LEU A 98 28.55 19.45 18.15
N ILE A 99 27.36 19.90 17.77
CA ILE A 99 26.89 19.83 16.38
C ILE A 99 27.80 20.63 15.46
N ARG A 100 28.28 21.80 15.90
CA ARG A 100 29.21 22.63 15.13
C ARG A 100 30.55 21.92 14.91
N GLU A 101 31.13 21.32 15.95
CA GLU A 101 32.40 20.59 15.88
C GLU A 101 32.28 19.33 15.02
N GLU A 102 31.24 18.53 15.22
CA GLU A 102 30.98 17.33 14.42
C GLU A 102 30.69 17.68 12.96
N SER A 103 29.95 18.75 12.70
CA SER A 103 29.70 19.21 11.32
C SER A 103 30.97 19.70 10.64
N ALA A 104 31.84 20.40 11.36
CA ALA A 104 33.14 20.83 10.82
C ALA A 104 34.03 19.62 10.49
N ARG A 105 34.02 18.58 11.33
CA ARG A 105 34.73 17.32 11.06
C ARG A 105 34.14 16.60 9.85
N ALA A 106 32.83 16.42 9.81
CA ALA A 106 32.10 15.82 8.69
C ALA A 106 32.41 16.52 7.37
N TRP A 107 32.46 17.86 7.37
CA TRP A 107 32.83 18.65 6.19
C TRP A 107 34.26 18.39 5.73
N LYS A 108 35.21 18.31 6.66
CA LYS A 108 36.61 18.03 6.37
C LYS A 108 36.80 16.62 5.80
N ASP A 109 36.09 15.64 6.35
CA ASP A 109 36.20 14.23 5.98
C ASP A 109 35.29 13.86 4.79
N LYS A 110 34.56 14.85 4.23
CA LYS A 110 33.53 14.67 3.18
C LYS A 110 32.41 13.68 3.55
N ASN A 111 32.20 13.47 4.84
CA ASN A 111 31.14 12.59 5.35
C ASN A 111 29.88 13.41 5.67
N TYR A 112 29.27 14.00 4.65
CA TYR A 112 28.18 14.97 4.82
C TYR A 112 26.93 14.35 5.46
N SER A 113 26.70 13.04 5.30
CA SER A 113 25.56 12.34 5.90
C SER A 113 25.56 12.44 7.44
N CYS A 114 26.73 12.51 8.07
CA CYS A 114 26.85 12.73 9.51
C CYS A 114 26.22 14.04 9.99
N ILE A 115 26.13 15.08 9.16
CA ILE A 115 25.49 16.35 9.54
C ILE A 115 23.98 16.15 9.78
N PHE A 116 23.36 15.24 9.04
CA PHE A 116 21.93 14.95 9.18
C PHE A 116 21.60 14.07 10.40
N VAL A 117 22.57 13.32 10.93
CA VAL A 117 22.38 12.49 12.15
C VAL A 117 22.01 13.37 13.35
N PHE A 118 22.57 14.57 13.42
CA PHE A 118 22.30 15.52 14.50
C PHE A 118 21.12 16.46 14.21
N THR A 119 20.48 16.31 13.05
CA THR A 119 19.42 17.20 12.58
C THR A 119 18.06 16.53 12.76
N ASN A 120 17.11 17.23 13.38
CA ASN A 120 15.73 16.76 13.45
C ASN A 120 15.13 16.58 12.04
N GLU A 121 14.35 15.50 11.83
CA GLU A 121 13.75 15.15 10.53
C GLU A 121 13.12 16.33 9.78
N GLN A 122 12.34 17.15 10.49
CA GLN A 122 11.65 18.32 9.93
C GLN A 122 12.59 19.37 9.28
N ALA A 123 13.85 19.45 9.70
CA ALA A 123 14.82 20.43 9.24
C ALA A 123 15.85 19.86 8.26
N LYS A 124 15.85 18.54 8.01
CA LYS A 124 16.82 17.92 7.09
C LYS A 124 16.74 18.53 5.69
N ILE A 125 15.53 18.79 5.20
CA ILE A 125 15.34 19.34 3.85
C ILE A 125 15.78 20.81 3.77
N LEU A 126 15.53 21.60 4.82
CA LEU A 126 16.05 22.96 4.93
C LEU A 126 17.59 22.96 4.85
N LEU A 127 18.23 22.11 5.64
CA LEU A 127 19.68 21.99 5.69
C LEU A 127 20.25 21.48 4.37
N PHE A 128 19.61 20.47 3.77
CA PHE A 128 20.01 19.94 2.47
C PHE A 128 19.96 21.01 1.37
N ASN A 129 18.86 21.77 1.30
CA ASN A 129 18.69 22.82 0.30
C ASN A 129 19.78 23.91 0.39
N GLU A 130 20.29 24.21 1.59
CA GLU A 130 21.38 25.17 1.78
C GLU A 130 22.77 24.53 1.59
N MET A 131 22.94 23.30 2.05
CA MET A 131 24.23 22.59 2.02
C MET A 131 24.63 22.15 0.61
N TYR A 132 23.67 21.73 -0.20
CA TYR A 132 23.92 21.23 -1.56
C TYR A 132 24.75 22.19 -2.43
N TRP A 133 24.50 23.50 -2.30
CA TRP A 133 25.21 24.51 -3.09
C TRP A 133 26.61 24.86 -2.54
N LYS A 134 26.96 24.35 -1.36
CA LYS A 134 28.24 24.60 -0.69
C LYS A 134 29.22 23.42 -0.81
N VAL A 135 28.74 22.21 -1.16
CA VAL A 135 29.61 21.04 -1.38
C VAL A 135 30.26 21.07 -2.76
N GLN A 136 31.36 20.33 -2.92
CA GLN A 136 32.06 20.20 -4.20
C GLN A 136 31.22 19.43 -5.21
N ASN A 137 31.41 19.72 -6.50
CA ASN A 137 30.60 19.13 -7.58
C ASN A 137 30.67 17.60 -7.59
N GLU A 138 31.84 17.02 -7.29
CA GLU A 138 32.04 15.57 -7.29
C GLU A 138 31.27 14.87 -6.16
N ASP A 139 30.93 15.60 -5.09
CA ASP A 139 30.27 15.05 -3.89
C ASP A 139 28.74 15.27 -3.91
N LYS A 140 28.21 16.10 -4.84
CA LYS A 140 26.79 16.49 -4.89
C LYS A 140 25.85 15.30 -5.10
N PHE A 141 26.23 14.37 -5.97
CA PHE A 141 25.40 13.23 -6.30
C PHE A 141 25.23 12.28 -5.11
N ASP A 142 26.33 11.93 -4.45
CA ASP A 142 26.32 11.06 -3.27
C ASP A 142 25.53 11.70 -2.12
N LEU A 143 25.73 13.00 -1.89
CA LEU A 143 24.96 13.75 -0.90
C LEU A 143 23.45 13.71 -1.21
N PHE A 144 23.05 13.94 -2.46
CA PHE A 144 21.64 13.86 -2.85
C PHE A 144 21.06 12.47 -2.58
N GLN A 145 21.77 11.41 -2.96
CA GLN A 145 21.32 10.05 -2.78
C GLN A 145 21.13 9.71 -1.29
N ASP A 146 22.10 10.05 -0.43
CA ASP A 146 22.04 9.80 1.00
C ASP A 146 20.83 10.51 1.64
N VAL A 147 20.61 11.78 1.30
CA VAL A 147 19.52 12.55 1.88
C VAL A 147 18.18 12.07 1.33
N TYR A 148 18.02 12.02 0.01
CA TYR A 148 16.75 11.70 -0.65
C TYR A 148 16.19 10.34 -0.21
N THR A 149 17.05 9.33 -0.09
CA THR A 149 16.65 7.98 0.35
C THR A 149 16.34 7.90 1.85
N SER A 150 16.96 8.75 2.68
CA SER A 150 16.69 8.82 4.12
C SER A 150 15.40 9.55 4.49
N LEU A 151 14.80 10.32 3.56
CA LEU A 151 13.58 11.07 3.81
C LEU A 151 12.34 10.18 3.74
N ASP A 152 11.51 10.23 4.79
CA ASP A 152 10.18 9.58 4.81
C ASP A 152 9.09 10.47 4.17
N TYR A 153 9.27 11.79 4.20
CA TYR A 153 8.31 12.79 3.73
C TYR A 153 9.01 14.05 3.25
N GLY A 154 8.27 14.90 2.51
CA GLY A 154 8.71 16.25 2.19
C GLY A 154 9.57 16.36 0.93
N HIS A 155 9.71 15.31 0.12
CA HIS A 155 10.50 15.34 -1.13
C HIS A 155 10.12 16.50 -2.06
N ALA A 156 8.87 16.98 -2.03
CA ALA A 156 8.43 18.17 -2.77
C ALA A 156 9.08 19.49 -2.31
N LEU A 157 9.66 19.53 -1.11
CA LEU A 157 10.39 20.67 -0.56
C LEU A 157 11.87 20.67 -0.98
N VAL A 158 12.36 19.62 -1.63
CA VAL A 158 13.68 19.65 -2.27
C VAL A 158 13.61 20.61 -3.45
N ASP A 159 14.49 21.60 -3.50
CA ASP A 159 14.49 22.59 -4.59
C ASP A 159 14.67 21.89 -5.94
N SER A 160 13.73 22.09 -6.86
CA SER A 160 13.79 21.55 -8.23
C SER A 160 15.10 21.89 -8.96
N LYS A 161 15.75 23.02 -8.63
CA LYS A 161 17.07 23.39 -9.16
C LYS A 161 18.17 22.43 -8.72
N ILE A 162 18.09 21.93 -7.48
CA ILE A 162 19.02 20.92 -6.96
C ILE A 162 18.87 19.65 -7.76
N VAL A 163 17.65 19.16 -7.97
CA VAL A 163 17.42 17.91 -8.73
C VAL A 163 17.95 18.03 -10.16
N ARG A 164 17.76 19.18 -10.82
CA ARG A 164 18.31 19.44 -12.16
C ARG A 164 19.84 19.49 -12.16
N ASP A 165 20.45 20.09 -11.15
CA ASP A 165 21.91 20.16 -11.01
C ASP A 165 22.52 18.78 -10.69
N VAL A 166 21.87 17.97 -9.84
CA VAL A 166 22.26 16.59 -9.53
C VAL A 166 22.30 15.76 -10.80
N TRP A 167 21.25 15.87 -11.64
CA TRP A 167 21.17 15.17 -12.92
C TRP A 167 22.36 15.48 -13.85
N GLN A 168 22.82 16.73 -13.88
CA GLN A 168 23.97 17.15 -14.69
C GLN A 168 25.31 16.62 -14.15
N HIS A 169 25.42 16.47 -12.83
CA HIS A 169 26.64 16.02 -12.15
C HIS A 169 26.65 14.53 -11.81
N GLN A 170 25.72 13.74 -12.36
CA GLN A 170 25.71 12.30 -12.13
C GLN A 170 26.98 11.63 -12.65
N PRO A 171 27.65 10.79 -11.83
CA PRO A 171 28.80 10.03 -12.28
C PRO A 171 28.45 9.12 -13.47
N GLU A 172 29.30 9.06 -14.49
CA GLU A 172 29.09 8.19 -15.67
C GLU A 172 28.95 6.71 -15.28
N LYS A 173 29.66 6.29 -14.24
CA LYS A 173 29.51 4.94 -13.65
C LYS A 173 28.07 4.69 -13.20
N TYR A 174 27.48 5.64 -12.47
CA TYR A 174 26.10 5.54 -12.00
C TYR A 174 25.11 5.49 -13.16
N LYS A 175 25.26 6.37 -14.16
CA LYS A 175 24.39 6.36 -15.36
C LYS A 175 24.41 5.01 -16.06
N LYS A 176 25.59 4.38 -16.18
CA LYS A 176 25.73 3.05 -16.76
C LYS A 176 25.04 1.99 -15.92
N GLU A 177 25.29 1.95 -14.61
CA GLU A 177 24.67 0.98 -13.69
C GLU A 177 23.14 1.12 -13.67
N LEU A 178 22.63 2.36 -13.65
CA LEU A 178 21.22 2.65 -13.78
C LEU A 178 20.66 2.12 -15.11
N ARG A 179 21.35 2.38 -16.23
CA ARG A 179 20.89 1.92 -17.55
C ARG A 179 20.87 0.40 -17.64
N ASP A 180 21.94 -0.26 -17.23
CA ASP A 180 22.06 -1.72 -17.21
C ASP A 180 20.92 -2.33 -16.38
N HIS A 181 20.64 -1.77 -15.20
CA HIS A 181 19.54 -2.20 -14.34
C HIS A 181 18.16 -2.02 -14.99
N LEU A 182 17.90 -0.87 -15.63
CA LEU A 182 16.63 -0.63 -16.31
C LEU A 182 16.45 -1.55 -17.53
N ASP A 183 17.53 -1.91 -18.22
CA ASP A 183 17.53 -2.85 -19.34
C ASP A 183 17.28 -4.31 -18.88
N GLU A 184 17.68 -4.68 -17.66
CA GLU A 184 17.30 -5.97 -17.04
C GLU A 184 15.80 -6.05 -16.70
N GLN A 185 15.19 -4.94 -16.28
CA GLN A 185 13.78 -4.90 -15.88
C GLN A 185 12.81 -4.84 -17.06
N CYS A 186 13.22 -4.22 -18.17
CA CYS A 186 12.39 -4.01 -19.33
C CYS A 186 13.27 -4.07 -20.58
N SER A 187 12.90 -4.84 -21.60
CA SER A 187 13.66 -4.87 -22.86
C SER A 187 13.38 -3.66 -23.76
N GLU A 188 12.24 -3.00 -23.58
CA GLU A 188 11.84 -1.82 -24.36
C GLU A 188 12.51 -0.55 -23.81
N ASP A 189 12.70 0.46 -24.66
CA ASP A 189 13.30 1.73 -24.21
C ASP A 189 12.32 2.61 -23.42
N ARG A 190 11.02 2.36 -23.60
CA ARG A 190 9.92 2.95 -22.84
C ARG A 190 9.53 2.01 -21.72
N MET A 191 9.34 2.53 -20.53
CA MET A 191 8.88 1.76 -19.38
C MET A 191 7.61 2.35 -18.80
N THR A 192 6.74 1.47 -18.31
CA THR A 192 5.52 1.87 -17.58
C THR A 192 5.86 2.10 -16.12
N ILE A 193 5.36 3.21 -15.57
CA ILE A 193 5.50 3.58 -14.17
C ILE A 193 4.15 3.98 -13.59
N TYR A 194 4.03 3.87 -12.28
CA TYR A 194 2.80 4.08 -11.52
C TYR A 194 3.04 5.02 -10.34
N ARG A 195 2.00 5.71 -9.92
CA ARG A 195 2.00 6.56 -8.74
C ARG A 195 0.71 6.42 -7.96
N GLY A 196 0.84 6.13 -6.67
CA GLY A 196 -0.26 6.24 -5.72
C GLY A 196 -0.36 7.64 -5.15
N GLU A 197 -1.56 8.22 -5.19
CA GLU A 197 -1.86 9.51 -4.60
C GLU A 197 -2.91 9.33 -3.50
N SER A 198 -2.59 9.83 -2.31
CA SER A 198 -3.51 9.95 -1.19
C SER A 198 -3.72 11.42 -0.82
N GLY A 199 -4.74 11.73 -0.03
CA GLY A 199 -5.11 13.12 0.30
C GLY A 199 -4.02 14.00 0.95
N GLY A 200 -2.89 13.43 1.39
CA GLY A 200 -1.73 14.16 1.90
C GLY A 200 -0.46 14.04 1.06
N SER A 201 -0.56 13.50 -0.15
CA SER A 201 0.57 13.31 -1.07
C SER A 201 0.75 14.52 -1.99
N THR A 202 1.98 14.73 -2.48
CA THR A 202 2.22 15.64 -3.61
C THR A 202 1.42 15.15 -4.82
N PRO A 203 0.66 16.02 -5.51
CA PRO A 203 -0.06 15.64 -6.72
C PRO A 203 0.87 15.04 -7.78
N TYR A 204 0.35 14.14 -8.62
CA TYR A 204 1.13 13.55 -9.71
C TYR A 204 1.80 14.58 -10.63
N SER A 205 1.19 15.77 -10.79
CA SER A 205 1.67 16.83 -11.68
C SER A 205 2.96 17.51 -11.18
N GLU A 206 3.28 17.35 -9.90
CA GLU A 206 4.45 17.97 -9.27
C GLU A 206 5.43 16.93 -8.73
N SER A 207 5.05 15.66 -8.68
CA SER A 207 5.85 14.64 -8.05
C SER A 207 6.85 13.98 -8.99
N MET A 208 8.08 13.83 -8.49
CA MET A 208 9.14 13.13 -9.18
C MET A 208 9.22 11.64 -8.86
N SER A 209 8.51 11.18 -7.82
CA SER A 209 8.62 9.81 -7.29
C SER A 209 7.52 8.92 -7.86
N TRP A 210 7.92 7.90 -8.61
CA TRP A 210 7.06 6.91 -9.25
C TRP A 210 7.58 5.50 -8.92
N THR A 211 6.88 4.45 -9.32
CA THR A 211 7.31 3.05 -9.13
C THR A 211 7.02 2.22 -10.37
N THR A 212 7.81 1.19 -10.67
CA THR A 212 7.48 0.21 -11.71
C THR A 212 6.39 -0.79 -11.28
N SER A 213 6.04 -0.81 -9.99
CA SER A 213 5.08 -1.76 -9.42
C SER A 213 3.72 -1.13 -9.17
N LEU A 214 2.69 -1.63 -9.86
CA LEU A 214 1.30 -1.23 -9.62
C LEU A 214 0.88 -1.51 -8.17
N ASN A 215 1.34 -2.62 -7.58
CA ASN A 215 1.05 -2.96 -6.19
C ASN A 215 1.61 -1.91 -5.21
N VAL A 216 2.87 -1.48 -5.43
CA VAL A 216 3.49 -0.45 -4.62
C VAL A 216 2.73 0.88 -4.76
N ALA A 217 2.30 1.25 -5.97
CA ALA A 217 1.46 2.43 -6.16
C ALA A 217 0.14 2.34 -5.38
N CYS A 218 -0.57 1.21 -5.43
CA CYS A 218 -1.80 0.98 -4.66
C CYS A 218 -1.56 1.06 -3.13
N PHE A 219 -0.43 0.52 -2.66
CA PHE A 219 -0.03 0.63 -1.26
C PHE A 219 0.15 2.11 -0.84
N PHE A 220 0.86 2.91 -1.62
CA PHE A 220 1.07 4.33 -1.30
C PHE A 220 -0.23 5.15 -1.40
N ALA A 221 -1.11 4.80 -2.34
CA ALA A 221 -2.44 5.41 -2.45
C ALA A 221 -3.31 5.17 -1.21
N THR A 222 -3.05 4.10 -0.43
CA THR A 222 -3.86 3.70 0.73
C THR A 222 -3.10 3.75 2.07
N ARG A 223 -1.83 4.21 2.05
CA ARG A 223 -0.93 4.21 3.22
C ARG A 223 -1.47 5.06 4.37
N ILE A 224 -2.19 6.13 4.05
CA ILE A 224 -2.85 6.98 5.04
C ILE A 224 -4.28 6.46 5.19
N ARG A 225 -4.53 5.65 6.22
CA ARG A 225 -5.78 4.88 6.49
C ARG A 225 -7.12 5.65 6.47
N SER A 226 -7.13 6.95 6.19
CA SER A 226 -8.31 7.82 6.23
C SER A 226 -8.79 8.31 4.86
N ASP A 227 -8.21 7.89 3.75
CA ASP A 227 -8.58 8.43 2.44
C ASP A 227 -9.44 7.48 1.58
N LEU A 228 -10.74 7.77 1.57
CA LEU A 228 -11.69 7.24 0.57
C LEU A 228 -11.50 7.89 -0.81
N LYS A 229 -10.34 8.48 -1.08
CA LYS A 229 -10.00 9.22 -2.31
C LYS A 229 -8.67 8.75 -2.91
N ALA A 230 -8.26 7.53 -2.58
CA ALA A 230 -7.07 6.91 -3.13
C ALA A 230 -7.13 6.90 -4.66
N LYS A 231 -6.10 7.44 -5.30
CA LYS A 231 -5.96 7.45 -6.76
C LYS A 231 -4.67 6.77 -7.17
N VAL A 232 -4.70 6.13 -8.33
CA VAL A 232 -3.53 5.51 -8.94
C VAL A 232 -3.40 6.03 -10.35
N TYR A 233 -2.22 6.52 -10.70
CA TYR A 233 -1.90 6.99 -12.03
C TYR A 233 -0.88 6.07 -12.68
N GLN A 234 -0.96 5.96 -14.00
CA GLN A 234 0.00 5.28 -14.85
C GLN A 234 0.56 6.29 -15.85
N ALA A 235 1.86 6.22 -16.10
CA ALA A 235 2.54 6.95 -17.15
C ALA A 235 3.59 6.06 -17.84
N GLU A 236 4.11 6.54 -18.96
CA GLU A 236 5.28 6.02 -19.63
C GLU A 236 6.44 7.01 -19.51
N VAL A 237 7.66 6.50 -19.42
CA VAL A 237 8.90 7.29 -19.41
C VAL A 237 9.95 6.63 -20.30
N LEU A 238 10.80 7.43 -20.97
CA LEU A 238 12.00 6.92 -21.61
C LEU A 238 13.06 6.60 -20.54
N LYS A 239 13.74 5.47 -20.65
CA LYS A 239 14.85 5.14 -19.74
C LYS A 239 15.93 6.21 -19.68
N SER A 240 16.16 6.94 -20.77
CA SER A 240 17.11 8.08 -20.82
C SER A 240 16.69 9.29 -19.99
N ASP A 241 15.42 9.38 -19.59
CA ASP A 241 14.85 10.46 -18.77
C ASP A 241 14.71 10.07 -17.28
N VAL A 242 15.07 8.83 -16.91
CA VAL A 242 15.04 8.36 -15.52
C VAL A 242 16.24 8.92 -14.75
N LEU A 243 15.96 9.63 -13.66
CA LEU A 243 16.96 10.30 -12.83
C LEU A 243 17.66 9.35 -11.88
N ALA A 244 16.91 8.46 -11.25
CA ALA A 244 17.42 7.49 -10.30
C ALA A 244 16.44 6.31 -10.17
N TYR A 245 16.97 5.18 -9.71
CA TYR A 245 16.19 3.99 -9.36
C TYR A 245 16.58 3.48 -7.98
N PHE A 246 15.59 3.28 -7.10
CA PHE A 246 15.82 2.80 -5.73
C PHE A 246 14.97 1.57 -5.39
N SER A 247 15.62 0.41 -5.20
CA SER A 247 14.96 -0.87 -4.85
C SER A 247 15.08 -1.30 -3.39
N HIS A 248 15.95 -0.66 -2.60
CA HIS A 248 16.33 -1.11 -1.24
C HIS A 248 15.16 -1.25 -0.25
N ARG A 249 14.01 -0.61 -0.49
CA ARG A 249 12.78 -0.73 0.33
C ARG A 249 11.68 -1.60 -0.29
N ASN A 250 11.95 -2.37 -1.36
CA ASN A 250 10.92 -3.04 -2.16
C ASN A 250 9.84 -2.05 -2.64
N GLU A 251 10.28 -0.86 -3.05
CA GLU A 251 9.42 0.21 -3.58
C GLU A 251 9.63 0.39 -5.08
N ASP A 252 10.74 -0.10 -5.63
CA ASP A 252 11.10 0.03 -7.04
C ASP A 252 10.90 1.47 -7.53
N GLU A 253 11.40 2.42 -6.74
CA GLU A 253 11.16 3.84 -6.94
C GLU A 253 11.93 4.32 -8.18
N VAL A 254 11.22 4.99 -9.07
CA VAL A 254 11.74 5.67 -10.25
C VAL A 254 11.61 7.17 -10.01
N VAL A 255 12.74 7.87 -10.01
CA VAL A 255 12.76 9.33 -9.93
C VAL A 255 12.79 9.90 -11.34
N VAL A 256 11.82 10.75 -11.68
CA VAL A 256 11.66 11.35 -13.03
C VAL A 256 11.07 12.74 -12.92
N PHE A 257 11.42 13.66 -13.82
CA PHE A 257 10.76 14.96 -13.87
C PHE A 257 9.33 14.87 -14.42
N PRO A 258 8.33 15.55 -13.82
CA PRO A 258 6.94 15.52 -14.29
C PRO A 258 6.78 15.86 -15.78
N GLU A 259 7.57 16.79 -16.31
CA GLU A 259 7.53 17.17 -17.73
C GLU A 259 7.99 16.08 -18.71
N LYS A 260 8.56 14.98 -18.21
CA LYS A 260 9.01 13.82 -19.02
C LYS A 260 8.00 12.69 -19.08
N LEU A 261 6.92 12.79 -18.32
CA LEU A 261 5.86 11.79 -18.30
C LEU A 261 5.07 11.80 -19.62
N MET A 262 4.84 10.62 -20.17
CA MET A 262 4.07 10.42 -21.40
C MET A 262 2.87 9.51 -21.10
N ALA A 263 1.86 9.55 -21.98
CA ALA A 263 0.68 8.67 -21.91
C ALA A 263 0.00 8.60 -20.51
N LEU A 264 0.05 9.71 -19.76
CA LEU A 264 -0.46 9.78 -18.40
C LEU A 264 -1.97 9.51 -18.37
N LYS A 265 -2.41 8.61 -17.48
CA LYS A 265 -3.82 8.30 -17.24
C LYS A 265 -4.06 7.86 -15.79
N GLU A 266 -5.28 8.08 -15.31
CA GLU A 266 -5.75 7.46 -14.07
C GLU A 266 -6.06 5.97 -14.34
N VAL A 267 -5.61 5.09 -13.46
CA VAL A 267 -5.92 3.66 -13.50
C VAL A 267 -7.22 3.45 -12.73
N PRO A 268 -8.29 2.94 -13.37
CA PRO A 268 -9.55 2.72 -12.67
C PRO A 268 -9.38 1.71 -11.53
N MET A 269 -9.75 2.13 -10.33
CA MET A 269 -9.68 1.32 -9.11
C MET A 269 -11.04 1.27 -8.42
N ALA A 270 -11.42 0.10 -7.91
CA ALA A 270 -12.56 -0.04 -7.02
C ALA A 270 -12.20 0.53 -5.65
N LEU A 271 -13.10 1.33 -5.07
CA LEU A 271 -12.98 1.89 -3.73
C LEU A 271 -13.95 1.19 -2.79
N LEU A 272 -13.52 0.96 -1.54
CA LEU A 272 -14.32 0.32 -0.51
C LEU A 272 -15.59 1.12 -0.19
N SER A 273 -15.54 2.46 -0.20
CA SER A 273 -16.73 3.31 0.02
C SER A 273 -17.83 3.01 -0.98
N ASP A 274 -17.47 2.99 -2.25
CA ASP A 274 -18.42 2.91 -3.37
C ASP A 274 -19.03 1.50 -3.43
N GLU A 275 -18.21 0.48 -3.19
CA GLU A 275 -18.65 -0.91 -3.11
C GLU A 275 -19.49 -1.17 -1.86
N TRP A 276 -19.15 -0.60 -0.70
CA TRP A 276 -19.84 -0.85 0.57
C TRP A 276 -21.31 -0.46 0.50
N GLU A 277 -21.60 0.76 0.02
CA GLU A 277 -22.98 1.25 -0.13
C GLU A 277 -23.79 0.35 -1.07
N ALA A 278 -23.18 -0.07 -2.19
CA ALA A 278 -23.84 -0.93 -3.16
C ALA A 278 -24.08 -2.35 -2.62
N LEU A 279 -23.11 -2.94 -1.94
CA LEU A 279 -23.23 -4.28 -1.32
C LEU A 279 -24.34 -4.32 -0.26
N GLN A 280 -24.44 -3.27 0.56
CA GLN A 280 -25.49 -3.14 1.56
C GLN A 280 -26.86 -2.97 0.89
N ALA A 281 -26.98 -2.06 -0.07
CA ALA A 281 -28.24 -1.82 -0.78
C ALA A 281 -28.71 -3.04 -1.58
N GLU A 282 -27.79 -3.86 -2.08
CA GLU A 282 -28.05 -5.04 -2.91
C GLU A 282 -28.12 -6.36 -2.12
N GLY A 283 -27.87 -6.36 -0.80
CA GLY A 283 -28.09 -7.52 0.09
C GLY A 283 -26.91 -8.51 0.12
N TYR A 284 -25.82 -8.20 -0.59
CA TYR A 284 -24.59 -8.99 -0.54
C TYR A 284 -23.88 -8.90 0.81
N MET A 285 -24.07 -7.79 1.53
CA MET A 285 -23.53 -7.65 2.88
C MET A 285 -24.17 -8.64 3.86
N ASP A 286 -25.48 -8.84 3.75
CA ASP A 286 -26.22 -9.81 4.56
C ASP A 286 -25.79 -11.25 4.19
N GLU A 287 -25.63 -11.54 2.89
CA GLU A 287 -25.10 -12.81 2.39
C GLU A 287 -23.70 -13.10 2.98
N TYR A 288 -22.79 -12.11 2.97
CA TYR A 288 -21.46 -12.20 3.59
C TYR A 288 -21.54 -12.52 5.08
N PHE A 289 -22.34 -11.78 5.85
CA PHE A 289 -22.44 -11.99 7.29
C PHE A 289 -23.08 -13.34 7.65
N LEU A 290 -24.05 -13.82 6.88
CA LEU A 290 -24.62 -15.15 7.07
C LEU A 290 -23.55 -16.23 6.85
N TYR A 291 -22.81 -16.18 5.75
CA TYR A 291 -21.72 -17.13 5.52
C TYR A 291 -20.65 -17.07 6.61
N LYS A 292 -20.17 -15.85 6.91
CA LYS A 292 -19.15 -15.60 7.92
C LYS A 292 -19.56 -16.12 9.29
N ASN A 293 -20.76 -15.79 9.76
CA ASN A 293 -21.18 -16.08 11.13
C ASN A 293 -21.67 -17.52 11.33
N THR A 294 -22.05 -18.21 10.25
CA THR A 294 -22.56 -19.59 10.32
C THR A 294 -21.48 -20.64 10.06
N PHE A 295 -20.55 -20.42 9.13
CA PHE A 295 -19.66 -21.50 8.67
C PHE A 295 -18.17 -21.30 9.00
N ILE A 296 -17.74 -20.07 9.33
CA ILE A 296 -16.36 -19.83 9.75
C ILE A 296 -16.23 -20.17 11.24
N ASN A 297 -15.89 -21.42 11.54
CA ASN A 297 -15.64 -21.91 12.89
C ASN A 297 -14.13 -21.97 13.18
N PRO A 298 -13.61 -21.25 14.20
CA PRO A 298 -12.22 -21.35 14.64
C PRO A 298 -11.72 -22.77 14.92
N GLU A 299 -12.59 -23.67 15.38
CA GLU A 299 -12.20 -25.06 15.70
C GLU A 299 -11.77 -25.87 14.48
N HIS A 300 -12.13 -25.43 13.26
CA HIS A 300 -11.71 -26.10 12.03
C HIS A 300 -10.26 -25.75 11.63
N TYR A 301 -9.62 -24.79 12.28
CA TYR A 301 -8.30 -24.27 11.89
C TYR A 301 -7.25 -24.62 12.93
N GLN A 302 -6.10 -25.10 12.48
CA GLN A 302 -4.98 -25.39 13.38
C GLN A 302 -4.40 -24.11 14.04
N ASN A 303 -4.36 -22.98 13.31
CA ASN A 303 -3.93 -21.69 13.82
C ASN A 303 -4.93 -20.58 13.44
N PRO A 304 -6.03 -20.43 14.19
CA PRO A 304 -7.13 -19.51 13.84
C PRO A 304 -6.72 -18.02 13.80
N GLU A 305 -5.70 -17.64 14.56
CA GLU A 305 -5.18 -16.26 14.59
C GLU A 305 -3.95 -16.06 13.69
N GLY A 306 -3.53 -17.11 12.98
CA GLY A 306 -2.38 -17.10 12.08
C GLY A 306 -2.61 -16.32 10.79
N ILE A 307 -1.57 -16.20 9.98
CA ILE A 307 -1.62 -15.49 8.69
C ILE A 307 -2.57 -16.15 7.67
N HIS A 308 -2.90 -17.43 7.87
CA HIS A 308 -3.87 -18.23 7.13
C HIS A 308 -5.15 -18.52 7.93
N GLY A 309 -5.34 -17.86 9.07
CA GLY A 309 -6.46 -18.09 9.97
C GLY A 309 -7.74 -17.35 9.59
N ILE A 310 -8.60 -17.16 10.59
CA ILE A 310 -9.93 -16.58 10.49
C ILE A 310 -9.93 -15.18 9.83
N PRO A 311 -8.99 -14.25 10.14
CA PRO A 311 -8.96 -12.96 9.46
C PRO A 311 -8.72 -13.07 7.95
N HIS A 312 -7.88 -14.02 7.52
CA HIS A 312 -7.60 -14.28 6.10
C HIS A 312 -8.86 -14.80 5.40
N VAL A 313 -9.47 -15.85 5.93
CA VAL A 313 -10.67 -16.45 5.32
C VAL A 313 -11.84 -15.48 5.23
N LYS A 314 -12.05 -14.62 6.23
CA LYS A 314 -13.06 -13.55 6.17
C LYS A 314 -12.83 -12.61 4.98
N ARG A 315 -11.58 -12.19 4.75
CA ARG A 315 -11.25 -11.29 3.63
C ARG A 315 -11.35 -12.01 2.28
N VAL A 316 -10.93 -13.26 2.18
CA VAL A 316 -11.11 -14.07 0.95
C VAL A 316 -12.59 -14.26 0.61
N LEU A 317 -13.43 -14.58 1.60
CA LEU A 317 -14.89 -14.66 1.45
C LEU A 317 -15.48 -13.31 1.00
N PHE A 318 -15.04 -12.20 1.60
CA PHE A 318 -15.50 -10.88 1.20
C PHE A 318 -15.09 -10.55 -0.25
N HIS A 319 -13.85 -10.85 -0.65
CA HIS A 319 -13.41 -10.71 -2.04
C HIS A 319 -14.23 -11.57 -3.00
N ALA A 320 -14.55 -12.82 -2.64
CA ALA A 320 -15.37 -13.72 -3.43
C ALA A 320 -16.77 -13.14 -3.70
N ILE A 321 -17.44 -12.63 -2.66
CA ILE A 321 -18.79 -12.05 -2.78
C ILE A 321 -18.75 -10.76 -3.60
N THR A 322 -17.78 -9.88 -3.35
CA THR A 322 -17.68 -8.59 -4.04
C THR A 322 -17.30 -8.71 -5.51
N ILE A 323 -16.33 -9.57 -5.86
CA ILE A 323 -15.99 -9.86 -7.26
C ILE A 323 -17.19 -10.49 -7.97
N SER A 324 -17.89 -11.42 -7.30
CA SER A 324 -19.06 -12.04 -7.88
C SER A 324 -20.15 -11.05 -8.25
N ARG A 325 -20.39 -10.05 -7.40
CA ARG A 325 -21.32 -8.95 -7.68
C ARG A 325 -20.87 -8.17 -8.92
N ALA A 326 -19.60 -7.74 -8.97
CA ALA A 326 -19.10 -6.94 -10.09
C ALA A 326 -19.10 -7.68 -11.43
N LEU A 327 -18.90 -8.99 -11.41
CA LEU A 327 -18.98 -9.85 -12.60
C LEU A 327 -20.42 -10.34 -12.90
N GLY A 328 -21.40 -10.02 -12.08
CA GLY A 328 -22.80 -10.43 -12.27
C GLY A 328 -23.02 -11.94 -12.17
N LEU A 329 -22.25 -12.64 -11.32
CA LEU A 329 -22.36 -14.10 -11.18
C LEU A 329 -23.69 -14.52 -10.53
N SER A 330 -24.16 -15.71 -10.93
CA SER A 330 -25.36 -16.32 -10.37
C SER A 330 -25.19 -16.62 -8.87
N SER A 331 -26.29 -16.68 -8.10
CA SER A 331 -26.24 -17.03 -6.67
C SER A 331 -25.59 -18.39 -6.41
N ARG A 332 -25.77 -19.35 -7.34
CA ARG A 332 -25.10 -20.65 -7.32
C ARG A 332 -23.58 -20.54 -7.44
N ASP A 333 -23.10 -19.71 -8.36
CA ASP A 333 -21.66 -19.49 -8.57
C ASP A 333 -21.03 -18.75 -7.38
N ARG A 334 -21.75 -17.79 -6.81
CA ARG A 334 -21.34 -17.12 -5.57
C ARG A 334 -21.23 -18.10 -4.42
N ALA A 335 -22.21 -18.99 -4.28
CA ALA A 335 -22.20 -20.02 -3.26
C ALA A 335 -20.99 -20.96 -3.42
N ILE A 336 -20.64 -21.36 -4.64
CA ILE A 336 -19.44 -22.16 -4.89
C ILE A 336 -18.19 -21.44 -4.38
N LEU A 337 -18.02 -20.16 -4.74
CA LEU A 337 -16.88 -19.36 -4.30
C LEU A 337 -16.87 -19.16 -2.79
N ALA A 338 -18.01 -18.85 -2.18
CA ALA A 338 -18.13 -18.65 -0.74
C ALA A 338 -17.75 -19.90 0.07
N ASN A 339 -18.28 -21.07 -0.33
CA ASN A 339 -17.94 -22.33 0.31
C ASN A 339 -16.46 -22.69 0.12
N ALA A 340 -15.89 -22.46 -1.07
CA ALA A 340 -14.45 -22.63 -1.29
C ALA A 340 -13.63 -21.71 -0.39
N SER A 341 -13.98 -20.43 -0.28
CA SER A 341 -13.31 -19.46 0.60
C SER A 341 -13.27 -19.93 2.04
N ILE A 342 -14.40 -20.40 2.59
CA ILE A 342 -14.52 -20.79 3.99
C ILE A 342 -13.62 -22.00 4.34
N TYR A 343 -13.40 -22.93 3.40
CA TYR A 343 -12.78 -24.20 3.71
C TYR A 343 -11.41 -24.43 3.05
N HIS A 344 -10.90 -23.54 2.20
CA HIS A 344 -9.69 -23.84 1.42
C HIS A 344 -8.40 -24.04 2.22
N ASP A 345 -8.32 -23.47 3.43
CA ASP A 345 -7.11 -23.41 4.25
C ASP A 345 -7.24 -24.18 5.59
N ILE A 346 -8.36 -24.87 5.84
CA ILE A 346 -8.59 -25.58 7.12
C ILE A 346 -7.57 -26.70 7.38
N GLY A 347 -7.07 -27.34 6.31
CA GLY A 347 -6.11 -28.44 6.37
C GLY A 347 -4.65 -28.00 6.42
N ARG A 348 -4.36 -26.70 6.62
CA ARG A 348 -2.98 -26.22 6.78
C ARG A 348 -2.36 -26.72 8.07
N MET A 349 -1.15 -27.27 7.96
CA MET A 349 -0.36 -27.74 9.11
C MET A 349 0.76 -26.79 9.53
N HIS A 350 1.09 -25.80 8.69
CA HIS A 350 2.13 -24.81 8.88
C HIS A 350 1.88 -23.59 7.96
N ASP A 351 2.62 -22.51 8.20
CA ASP A 351 2.49 -21.25 7.47
C ASP A 351 3.37 -21.14 6.21
N ASP A 352 4.28 -22.10 6.00
CA ASP A 352 5.16 -22.12 4.82
C ASP A 352 4.43 -22.45 3.51
N HIS A 353 5.12 -22.21 2.37
CA HIS A 353 4.64 -22.60 1.05
C HIS A 353 4.33 -24.11 0.98
N CYS A 354 3.09 -24.43 0.60
CA CYS A 354 2.59 -25.81 0.50
C CYS A 354 1.70 -25.96 -0.74
N THR A 355 1.84 -27.08 -1.45
CA THR A 355 1.02 -27.45 -2.62
C THR A 355 -0.04 -28.51 -2.29
N MET A 356 -0.04 -29.00 -1.05
CA MET A 356 -0.86 -30.13 -0.60
C MET A 356 -1.98 -29.72 0.37
N HIS A 357 -1.93 -28.51 0.95
CA HIS A 357 -2.92 -28.12 1.97
C HIS A 357 -4.33 -27.97 1.40
N GLY A 358 -4.50 -27.69 0.11
CA GLY A 358 -5.81 -27.75 -0.55
C GLY A 358 -6.42 -29.16 -0.47
N GLU A 359 -5.64 -30.19 -0.75
CA GLU A 359 -6.10 -31.59 -0.68
C GLU A 359 -6.43 -32.00 0.76
N TRP A 360 -5.58 -31.63 1.73
CA TRP A 360 -5.84 -31.88 3.14
C TRP A 360 -7.11 -31.16 3.63
N SER A 361 -7.33 -29.93 3.18
CA SER A 361 -8.51 -29.14 3.51
C SER A 361 -9.79 -29.81 3.02
N TRP A 362 -9.79 -30.33 1.79
CA TRP A 362 -10.92 -31.11 1.29
C TRP A 362 -11.15 -32.39 2.09
N GLN A 363 -10.08 -33.13 2.41
CA GLN A 363 -10.17 -34.36 3.21
C GLN A 363 -10.71 -34.12 4.62
N GLN A 364 -10.31 -33.02 5.26
CA GLN A 364 -10.82 -32.63 6.57
C GLN A 364 -12.30 -32.26 6.48
N TYR A 365 -12.68 -31.41 5.51
CA TYR A 365 -14.09 -31.07 5.29
C TYR A 365 -14.94 -32.32 5.09
N ALA A 366 -14.54 -33.23 4.19
CA ALA A 366 -15.31 -34.41 3.85
C ALA A 366 -15.47 -35.39 5.02
N ARG A 367 -14.47 -35.50 5.91
CA ARG A 367 -14.49 -36.45 7.03
C ARG A 367 -15.18 -35.90 8.28
N GLU A 368 -14.99 -34.63 8.57
CA GLU A 368 -15.29 -34.07 9.90
C GLU A 368 -16.43 -33.04 9.86
N ILE A 369 -16.63 -32.34 8.74
CA ILE A 369 -17.50 -31.16 8.68
C ILE A 369 -18.76 -31.42 7.83
N ALA A 370 -18.63 -32.15 6.71
CA ALA A 370 -19.66 -32.27 5.68
C ALA A 370 -21.00 -32.85 6.16
N TYR A 371 -20.99 -33.64 7.25
CA TYR A 371 -22.20 -34.20 7.86
C TYR A 371 -23.07 -33.12 8.53
N GLU A 372 -22.43 -32.22 9.29
CA GLU A 372 -23.12 -31.15 10.01
C GLU A 372 -23.34 -29.91 9.13
N TYR A 373 -22.34 -29.58 8.30
CA TYR A 373 -22.33 -28.39 7.44
C TYR A 373 -22.17 -28.81 5.96
N PRO A 374 -23.26 -29.24 5.29
CA PRO A 374 -23.23 -29.47 3.84
C PRO A 374 -22.94 -28.17 3.09
N MET A 375 -22.45 -28.26 1.84
CA MET A 375 -22.26 -27.07 1.01
C MET A 375 -23.60 -26.45 0.63
N LEU A 376 -23.79 -25.18 0.99
CA LEU A 376 -25.06 -24.46 0.84
C LEU A 376 -24.92 -23.21 0.00
N GLU A 377 -25.95 -22.94 -0.79
CA GLU A 377 -26.28 -21.62 -1.31
C GLU A 377 -27.13 -20.89 -0.29
N ILE A 378 -26.68 -19.70 0.11
CA ILE A 378 -27.49 -18.69 0.78
C ILE A 378 -27.67 -17.57 -0.23
N ASN A 379 -28.91 -17.20 -0.52
CA ASN A 379 -29.23 -16.08 -1.40
C ASN A 379 -30.03 -15.02 -0.65
N SER A 380 -29.37 -13.90 -0.35
CA SER A 380 -29.99 -12.72 0.28
C SER A 380 -30.20 -11.56 -0.72
N VAL A 381 -29.89 -11.78 -2.00
CA VAL A 381 -29.83 -10.74 -3.04
C VAL A 381 -31.14 -10.66 -3.84
N ASP A 382 -31.96 -11.73 -3.90
CA ASP A 382 -33.22 -11.72 -4.66
C ASP A 382 -34.24 -10.74 -4.05
N LYS A 383 -34.47 -9.64 -4.77
CA LYS A 383 -35.33 -8.52 -4.36
C LYS A 383 -36.81 -8.90 -4.23
N ARG A 384 -37.27 -10.00 -4.84
CA ARG A 384 -38.68 -10.41 -4.81
C ARG A 384 -39.18 -10.78 -3.41
N LYS A 385 -38.28 -11.07 -2.47
CA LYS A 385 -38.61 -11.58 -1.13
C LYS A 385 -38.10 -10.74 0.04
N ARG A 386 -37.63 -9.50 -0.19
CA ARG A 386 -37.13 -8.59 0.87
C ARG A 386 -38.18 -8.11 1.91
N GLY A 387 -39.27 -8.85 2.08
CA GLY A 387 -40.30 -8.64 3.10
C GLY A 387 -40.84 -9.94 3.73
N GLU A 388 -40.26 -11.12 3.42
CA GLU A 388 -40.64 -12.40 4.02
C GLU A 388 -39.91 -12.65 5.35
N ALA A 389 -40.51 -13.40 6.27
CA ALA A 389 -40.08 -13.54 7.66
C ALA A 389 -38.65 -14.10 7.87
N SER A 390 -38.06 -14.78 6.87
CA SER A 390 -36.68 -15.27 6.91
C SER A 390 -35.69 -14.46 6.08
N GLY A 391 -36.12 -13.56 5.19
CA GLY A 391 -35.25 -12.65 4.41
C GLY A 391 -34.24 -13.27 3.41
N TYR A 392 -33.98 -14.59 3.44
CA TYR A 392 -33.02 -15.29 2.57
C TYR A 392 -33.49 -16.71 2.19
N ASP A 393 -33.03 -17.20 1.04
CA ASP A 393 -33.27 -18.56 0.54
C ASP A 393 -32.03 -19.45 0.75
N ILE A 394 -32.24 -20.70 1.20
CA ILE A 394 -31.16 -21.68 1.42
C ILE A 394 -31.39 -22.94 0.59
N HIS A 395 -30.40 -23.33 -0.22
CA HIS A 395 -30.43 -24.54 -1.02
C HIS A 395 -29.14 -25.34 -0.90
N LYS A 396 -29.22 -26.67 -0.97
CA LYS A 396 -28.01 -27.51 -1.09
C LYS A 396 -27.38 -27.33 -2.47
N LEU A 397 -26.05 -27.33 -2.52
CA LEU A 397 -25.33 -27.46 -3.78
C LEU A 397 -25.55 -28.86 -4.38
N SER A 398 -25.65 -28.94 -5.71
CA SER A 398 -25.71 -30.22 -6.41
C SER A 398 -24.37 -30.95 -6.33
N SER A 399 -24.34 -32.26 -6.58
CA SER A 399 -23.08 -33.03 -6.60
C SER A 399 -22.06 -32.48 -7.58
N GLN A 400 -22.51 -31.93 -8.71
CA GLN A 400 -21.65 -31.28 -9.70
C GLN A 400 -21.01 -30.00 -9.15
N GLU A 401 -21.80 -29.14 -8.49
CA GLU A 401 -21.30 -27.89 -7.90
C GLU A 401 -20.40 -28.15 -6.70
N VAL A 402 -20.69 -29.16 -5.89
CA VAL A 402 -19.77 -29.65 -4.84
C VAL A 402 -18.45 -30.13 -5.46
N GLY A 403 -18.50 -30.77 -6.62
CA GLY A 403 -17.32 -31.13 -7.40
C GLY A 403 -16.48 -29.91 -7.82
N ILE A 404 -17.12 -28.79 -8.16
CA ILE A 404 -16.42 -27.53 -8.45
C ILE A 404 -15.80 -26.95 -7.17
N VAL A 405 -16.54 -26.93 -6.05
CA VAL A 405 -15.99 -26.48 -4.74
C VAL A 405 -14.74 -27.27 -4.37
N ARG A 406 -14.80 -28.60 -4.51
CA ARG A 406 -13.66 -29.50 -4.30
C ARG A 406 -12.47 -29.11 -5.18
N LEU A 407 -12.69 -28.92 -6.48
CA LEU A 407 -11.65 -28.54 -7.43
C LEU A 407 -10.97 -27.22 -7.02
N LEU A 408 -11.75 -26.21 -6.65
CA LEU A 408 -11.23 -24.92 -6.20
C LEU A 408 -10.35 -25.10 -4.97
N ILE A 409 -10.82 -25.84 -3.96
CA ILE A 409 -10.07 -26.09 -2.72
C ILE A 409 -8.79 -26.89 -3.00
N GLU A 410 -8.85 -27.99 -3.75
CA GLU A 410 -7.69 -28.87 -3.97
C GLU A 410 -6.57 -28.19 -4.79
N TYR A 411 -6.92 -27.33 -5.75
CA TYR A 411 -5.96 -26.81 -6.74
C TYR A 411 -5.62 -25.33 -6.60
N HIS A 412 -6.17 -24.61 -5.60
CA HIS A 412 -5.83 -23.19 -5.41
C HIS A 412 -4.34 -22.99 -5.12
N CYS A 413 -3.72 -23.91 -4.39
CA CYS A 413 -2.31 -23.91 -4.01
C CYS A 413 -1.37 -24.58 -5.01
N ARG A 414 -1.90 -25.02 -6.16
CA ARG A 414 -1.14 -25.71 -7.21
C ARG A 414 -0.97 -24.83 -8.46
N PRO A 415 0.02 -25.11 -9.32
CA PRO A 415 0.14 -24.50 -10.63
C PRO A 415 -1.16 -24.64 -11.44
N ASP A 416 -1.48 -23.61 -12.23
CA ASP A 416 -2.72 -23.54 -13.00
C ASP A 416 -2.87 -24.71 -14.00
N GLU A 417 -1.76 -25.25 -14.49
CA GLU A 417 -1.76 -26.37 -15.44
C GLU A 417 -2.29 -27.66 -14.81
N GLU A 418 -1.97 -27.93 -13.55
CA GLU A 418 -2.51 -29.11 -12.85
C GLU A 418 -4.05 -29.04 -12.70
N CYS A 419 -4.58 -27.84 -12.45
CA CYS A 419 -6.02 -27.62 -12.40
C CYS A 419 -6.67 -27.84 -13.77
N ARG A 420 -6.03 -27.38 -14.86
CA ARG A 420 -6.53 -27.63 -16.23
C ARG A 420 -6.60 -29.11 -16.54
N GLU A 421 -5.57 -29.88 -16.20
CA GLU A 421 -5.61 -31.33 -16.39
C GLU A 421 -6.70 -32.00 -15.55
N ALA A 422 -6.89 -31.56 -14.30
CA ALA A 422 -7.93 -32.07 -13.42
C ALA A 422 -9.34 -31.78 -13.97
N LEU A 423 -9.56 -30.56 -14.45
CA LEU A 423 -10.78 -30.17 -15.16
C LEU A 423 -11.01 -31.04 -16.39
N MET A 424 -9.98 -31.27 -17.21
CA MET A 424 -10.10 -32.16 -18.35
C MET A 424 -10.56 -33.55 -17.92
N ARG A 425 -9.92 -34.16 -16.92
CA ARG A 425 -10.31 -35.47 -16.38
C ARG A 425 -11.74 -35.50 -15.84
N MET A 426 -12.14 -34.47 -15.08
CA MET A 426 -13.47 -34.33 -14.49
C MET A 426 -14.59 -34.35 -15.55
N TYR A 427 -14.34 -33.76 -16.73
CA TYR A 427 -15.32 -33.68 -17.81
C TYR A 427 -15.03 -34.62 -19.01
N HIS A 428 -13.93 -35.40 -19.02
CA HIS A 428 -13.62 -36.42 -20.04
C HIS A 428 -14.23 -37.79 -19.75
N PHE A 429 -14.36 -38.16 -18.46
CA PHE A 429 -14.74 -39.53 -18.07
C PHE A 429 -16.17 -39.93 -18.51
N GLU A 430 -16.98 -38.98 -18.99
CA GLU A 430 -18.31 -39.25 -19.53
C GLU A 430 -18.34 -39.77 -20.98
N TYR A 431 -17.20 -39.80 -21.70
CA TYR A 431 -17.16 -40.15 -23.13
C TYR A 431 -16.80 -41.62 -23.43
N HIS A 432 -16.22 -42.36 -22.49
CA HIS A 432 -15.69 -43.69 -22.80
C HIS A 432 -16.71 -44.83 -22.84
N CYS A 433 -18.00 -44.56 -22.66
CA CYS A 433 -19.01 -45.60 -22.65
C CYS A 433 -20.35 -45.11 -23.22
N LYS A 434 -20.49 -45.08 -24.55
CA LYS A 434 -21.75 -45.30 -25.31
C LYS A 434 -21.51 -45.26 -26.82
N SER A 435 -22.17 -46.16 -27.53
CA SER A 435 -22.12 -46.36 -28.99
C SER A 435 -22.71 -45.17 -29.77
N ASP A 436 -22.33 -45.08 -31.04
CA ASP A 436 -22.62 -44.01 -32.03
C ASP A 436 -24.11 -43.81 -32.41
N GLU A 437 -25.05 -44.03 -31.50
CA GLU A 437 -26.48 -43.84 -31.76
C GLU A 437 -27.02 -42.64 -30.97
N GLU A 438 -27.39 -41.60 -31.74
CA GLU A 438 -28.08 -40.34 -31.40
C GLU A 438 -27.23 -39.05 -31.36
N CYS A 439 -27.02 -38.49 -32.56
CA CYS A 439 -26.14 -37.36 -32.83
C CYS A 439 -26.60 -36.01 -32.21
N SER A 440 -27.90 -35.80 -31.93
CA SER A 440 -28.39 -34.53 -31.36
C SER A 440 -28.25 -34.43 -29.85
N GLU A 441 -28.59 -35.49 -29.11
CA GLU A 441 -28.48 -35.51 -27.63
C GLU A 441 -27.02 -35.55 -27.19
N ALA A 442 -26.18 -36.30 -27.91
CA ALA A 442 -24.74 -36.29 -27.72
C ALA A 442 -24.19 -34.85 -27.88
N LEU A 443 -24.50 -34.14 -28.97
CA LEU A 443 -24.04 -32.78 -29.20
C LEU A 443 -24.51 -31.78 -28.13
N ILE A 444 -25.77 -31.87 -27.68
CA ILE A 444 -26.30 -31.03 -26.59
C ILE A 444 -25.52 -31.29 -25.30
N ARG A 445 -25.24 -32.57 -24.98
CA ARG A 445 -24.44 -32.96 -23.82
C ARG A 445 -23.00 -32.49 -23.93
N MET A 446 -22.38 -32.60 -25.11
CA MET A 446 -21.03 -32.09 -25.37
C MET A 446 -20.95 -30.58 -25.12
N HIS A 447 -21.95 -29.84 -25.61
CA HIS A 447 -22.05 -28.40 -25.42
C HIS A 447 -22.22 -28.04 -23.94
N HIS A 448 -23.11 -28.74 -23.22
CA HIS A 448 -23.33 -28.54 -21.79
C HIS A 448 -22.06 -28.82 -20.97
N LEU A 449 -21.36 -29.94 -21.22
CA LEU A 449 -20.10 -30.26 -20.53
C LEU A 449 -19.02 -29.23 -20.80
N LYS A 450 -18.96 -28.71 -22.03
CA LYS A 450 -18.05 -27.62 -22.38
C LYS A 450 -18.35 -26.36 -21.58
N GLN A 451 -19.62 -25.96 -21.49
CA GLN A 451 -20.06 -24.80 -20.72
C GLN A 451 -19.74 -24.96 -19.22
N GLU A 452 -19.99 -26.14 -18.66
CA GLU A 452 -19.71 -26.44 -17.25
C GLU A 452 -18.21 -26.43 -16.94
N ARG A 453 -17.38 -26.94 -17.86
CA ARG A 453 -15.92 -26.83 -17.73
C ARG A 453 -15.44 -25.38 -17.80
N GLU A 454 -15.99 -24.57 -18.70
CA GLU A 454 -15.67 -23.15 -18.82
C GLU A 454 -16.12 -22.36 -17.58
N ARG A 455 -17.30 -22.69 -17.04
CA ARG A 455 -17.81 -22.18 -15.76
C ARG A 455 -16.87 -22.53 -14.60
N ALA A 456 -16.49 -23.80 -14.45
CA ALA A 456 -15.59 -24.24 -13.39
C ALA A 456 -14.20 -23.56 -13.50
N TRP A 457 -13.67 -23.40 -14.71
CA TRP A 457 -12.42 -22.69 -14.96
C TRP A 457 -12.51 -21.19 -14.60
N LEU A 458 -13.63 -20.53 -14.91
CA LEU A 458 -13.87 -19.14 -14.52
C LEU A 458 -13.88 -19.00 -12.99
N LEU A 459 -14.62 -19.86 -12.28
CA LEU A 459 -14.71 -19.82 -10.83
C LEU A 459 -13.36 -20.13 -10.17
N TYR A 460 -12.57 -21.06 -10.74
CA TYR A 460 -11.20 -21.30 -10.28
C TYR A 460 -10.32 -20.06 -10.39
N ARG A 461 -10.37 -19.35 -11.53
CA ARG A 461 -9.60 -18.13 -11.73
C ARG A 461 -9.97 -17.05 -10.73
N ILE A 462 -11.27 -16.83 -10.52
CA ILE A 462 -11.79 -15.87 -9.56
C ILE A 462 -11.36 -16.25 -8.15
N PHE A 463 -11.47 -17.52 -7.77
CA PHE A 463 -11.11 -17.97 -6.43
C PHE A 463 -9.63 -17.71 -6.10
N LYS A 464 -8.72 -18.05 -7.03
CA LYS A 464 -7.29 -17.76 -6.85
C LYS A 464 -6.99 -16.27 -6.78
N ASP A 465 -7.75 -15.46 -7.51
CA ASP A 465 -7.63 -14.01 -7.42
C ASP A 465 -8.13 -13.48 -6.06
N CYS A 466 -9.20 -14.04 -5.50
CA CYS A 466 -9.69 -13.69 -4.17
C CYS A 466 -8.67 -14.01 -3.07
N ASP A 467 -8.06 -15.20 -3.12
CA ASP A 467 -6.96 -15.58 -2.22
C ASP A 467 -5.72 -14.67 -2.43
N GLY A 468 -5.38 -14.42 -3.69
CA GLY A 468 -4.27 -13.54 -4.08
C GLY A 468 -4.44 -12.10 -3.63
N LEU A 469 -5.65 -11.54 -3.69
CA LEU A 469 -5.95 -10.18 -3.24
C LEU A 469 -5.69 -10.01 -1.75
N ASP A 470 -5.92 -11.04 -0.94
CA ASP A 470 -5.65 -10.97 0.50
C ASP A 470 -4.15 -10.89 0.84
N ARG A 471 -3.26 -11.15 -0.12
CA ARG A 471 -1.80 -11.05 0.07
C ARG A 471 -1.33 -9.63 0.35
N VAL A 472 -2.18 -8.61 0.19
CA VAL A 472 -1.90 -7.23 0.66
C VAL A 472 -1.56 -7.14 2.16
N ARG A 473 -1.94 -8.14 2.95
CA ARG A 473 -1.58 -8.25 4.38
C ARG A 473 -0.12 -8.64 4.64
N LEU A 474 0.53 -9.22 3.63
CA LEU A 474 1.90 -9.74 3.71
C LEU A 474 2.91 -8.65 3.32
N PRO A 475 4.22 -8.87 3.53
CA PRO A 475 5.25 -7.98 3.01
C PRO A 475 5.07 -7.68 1.51
N ARG A 476 5.48 -6.47 1.06
CA ARG A 476 5.14 -5.94 -0.28
C ARG A 476 5.55 -6.81 -1.47
N ASN A 477 6.56 -7.66 -1.30
CA ASN A 477 7.08 -8.58 -2.31
C ASN A 477 6.26 -9.88 -2.45
N GLU A 478 5.27 -10.11 -1.59
CA GLU A 478 4.46 -11.34 -1.59
C GLU A 478 3.22 -11.28 -2.51
N LEU A 479 2.81 -10.07 -2.92
CA LEU A 479 1.75 -9.86 -3.91
C LEU A 479 2.38 -9.44 -5.24
N ASP A 480 2.23 -10.29 -6.24
CA ASP A 480 2.57 -9.98 -7.63
C ASP A 480 1.31 -9.99 -8.50
N VAL A 481 0.98 -8.81 -9.02
CA VAL A 481 -0.20 -8.53 -9.85
C VAL A 481 -0.22 -9.39 -11.12
N LYS A 482 0.95 -9.85 -11.60
CA LYS A 482 1.06 -10.72 -12.79
C LYS A 482 0.38 -12.08 -12.60
N TYR A 483 0.16 -12.51 -11.36
CA TYR A 483 -0.56 -13.75 -11.06
C TYR A 483 -2.08 -13.59 -11.01
N PHE A 484 -2.61 -12.36 -11.10
CA PHE A 484 -4.05 -12.17 -11.21
C PHE A 484 -4.55 -12.63 -12.57
N ARG A 485 -5.65 -13.37 -12.54
CA ARG A 485 -6.25 -14.03 -13.68
C ARG A 485 -7.33 -13.16 -14.29
N THR A 486 -7.88 -12.19 -13.57
CA THR A 486 -8.99 -11.35 -14.03
C THR A 486 -8.66 -9.86 -13.94
N ASP A 487 -9.15 -9.07 -14.90
CA ASP A 487 -9.01 -7.61 -14.87
C ASP A 487 -9.69 -7.00 -13.64
N GLU A 488 -10.76 -7.64 -13.16
CA GLU A 488 -11.50 -7.22 -11.96
C GLU A 488 -10.64 -7.34 -10.70
N ALA A 489 -9.80 -8.37 -10.58
CA ALA A 489 -8.85 -8.49 -9.48
C ALA A 489 -7.83 -7.36 -9.49
N VAL A 490 -7.28 -7.00 -10.66
CA VAL A 490 -6.35 -5.87 -10.80
C VAL A 490 -7.01 -4.56 -10.35
N ARG A 491 -8.26 -4.30 -10.78
CA ARG A 491 -9.04 -3.11 -10.35
C ARG A 491 -9.31 -3.05 -8.85
N ARG A 492 -9.28 -4.20 -8.16
CA ARG A 492 -9.56 -4.31 -6.72
C ARG A 492 -8.33 -4.22 -5.84
N LEU A 493 -7.15 -3.90 -6.36
CA LEU A 493 -5.94 -3.76 -5.53
C LEU A 493 -6.09 -2.68 -4.43
N VAL A 494 -6.59 -1.49 -4.78
CA VAL A 494 -6.87 -0.43 -3.79
C VAL A 494 -7.94 -0.88 -2.80
N PHE A 495 -9.03 -1.49 -3.31
CA PHE A 495 -10.09 -2.08 -2.49
C PHE A 495 -9.54 -3.10 -1.48
N ALA A 496 -8.63 -3.99 -1.88
CA ALA A 496 -8.02 -4.99 -1.01
C ALA A 496 -7.19 -4.37 0.11
N TYR A 497 -6.37 -3.36 -0.20
CA TYR A 497 -5.65 -2.61 0.84
C TYR A 497 -6.62 -1.91 1.80
N GLN A 498 -7.70 -1.31 1.30
CA GLN A 498 -8.72 -0.68 2.14
C GLN A 498 -9.46 -1.69 3.03
N VAL A 499 -9.81 -2.86 2.49
CA VAL A 499 -10.40 -3.99 3.23
C VAL A 499 -9.47 -4.45 4.36
N HIS A 500 -8.18 -4.64 4.06
CA HIS A 500 -7.20 -5.02 5.07
C HIS A 500 -7.00 -3.93 6.14
N ASN A 501 -6.89 -2.67 5.74
CA ASN A 501 -6.70 -1.54 6.66
C ASN A 501 -7.91 -1.27 7.57
N ASN A 502 -9.11 -1.69 7.15
CA ASN A 502 -10.37 -1.54 7.88
C ASN A 502 -10.92 -2.86 8.42
N SER A 503 -10.07 -3.88 8.63
CA SER A 503 -10.50 -5.24 8.99
C SER A 503 -11.30 -5.36 10.30
N SER A 504 -11.29 -4.34 11.17
CA SER A 504 -12.15 -4.30 12.36
C SER A 504 -13.64 -4.09 12.04
N ALA A 505 -13.96 -3.59 10.84
CA ALA A 505 -15.33 -3.36 10.37
C ALA A 505 -15.90 -4.58 9.60
N LEU A 506 -15.07 -5.57 9.26
CA LEU A 506 -15.39 -6.76 8.47
C LEU A 506 -15.34 -8.04 9.29
#